data_AF-A0AA37N3D7-F1
#
_entry.id   AF-A0AA37N3D7-F1
#
_cell.length_a   1.000
_cell.length_b   1.000
_cell.length_c   1.000
_cell.angle_alpha   90.00
_cell.angle_beta   90.00
_cell.angle_gamma   90.00
#
_symmetry.space_group_name_H-M   'P 1'
#
loop_
_entity.id
_entity.type
_entity.pdbx_description
1 polymer ?
#
loop_
_entity_poly.entity_id
_entity_poly.type
_entity_poly.pdbx_seq_one_letter_code
_entity_poly.pdbx_strand_id
1 'polypeptide(L)'
;MKNQYQELRNRQQEEVNAFPMFFAFDKQQFAEGMRRLGLRPSDMNQVYAIAGTGGFYRKSDAPKLHEMFARHRKELEEAIAADTAGDKFIYEMFLTELSNHEYGYTGDVQDTLDALGITPQYMEAMPQLKAGLDLACQKVMQNDCF
;
A
#
# COMPACT_ATOMS: atom_id res chain seq x y z
N MET A 1 10.77 -18.95 -7.42
CA MET A 1 9.34 -18.84 -7.08
C MET A 1 8.94 -17.38 -7.23
N LYS A 2 7.70 -17.10 -7.62
CA LYS A 2 7.22 -15.73 -7.79
C LYS A 2 6.67 -15.25 -6.44
N ASN A 3 7.08 -14.05 -6.02
CA ASN A 3 6.68 -13.46 -4.73
C ASN A 3 5.18 -13.15 -4.77
N GLN A 4 4.39 -13.85 -3.95
CA GLN A 4 2.93 -13.77 -3.93
C GLN A 4 2.43 -12.41 -3.43
N TYR A 5 3.17 -11.81 -2.49
CA TYR A 5 2.89 -10.45 -2.05
C TYR A 5 3.03 -9.45 -3.20
N GLN A 6 4.11 -9.52 -3.97
CA GLN A 6 4.33 -8.65 -5.11
C GLN A 6 3.27 -8.87 -6.21
N GLU A 7 2.83 -10.10 -6.44
CA GLU A 7 1.72 -10.38 -7.36
C GLU A 7 0.42 -9.69 -6.94
N LEU A 8 0.08 -9.78 -5.65
CA LEU A 8 -1.08 -9.09 -5.08
C LEU A 8 -0.94 -7.58 -5.29
N ARG A 9 0.19 -6.99 -4.88
CA ARG A 9 0.44 -5.54 -4.99
C ARG A 9 0.40 -5.04 -6.42
N ASN A 10 0.97 -5.79 -7.37
CA ASN A 10 0.95 -5.43 -8.78
C ASN A 10 -0.49 -5.37 -9.31
N ARG A 11 -1.32 -6.39 -9.02
CA ARG A 11 -2.73 -6.40 -9.44
C ARG A 11 -3.52 -5.24 -8.84
N GLN A 12 -3.31 -4.95 -7.56
CA GLN A 12 -3.97 -3.82 -6.89
C GLN A 12 -3.52 -2.49 -7.48
N GLN A 13 -2.21 -2.34 -7.75
CA GLN A 13 -1.65 -1.15 -8.36
C GLN A 13 -2.19 -0.92 -9.78
N GLU A 14 -2.36 -1.98 -10.58
CA GLU A 14 -2.99 -1.89 -11.90
C GLU A 14 -4.42 -1.35 -11.81
N GLU A 15 -5.20 -1.81 -10.83
CA GLU A 15 -6.56 -1.33 -10.61
C GLU A 15 -6.60 0.15 -10.18
N VAL A 16 -5.71 0.53 -9.26
CA VAL A 16 -5.55 1.92 -8.82
C VAL A 16 -5.12 2.82 -9.99
N ASN A 17 -4.20 2.36 -10.83
CA ASN A 17 -3.74 3.10 -12.02
C ASN A 17 -4.84 3.29 -13.06
N ALA A 18 -5.77 2.35 -13.17
CA ALA A 18 -6.92 2.41 -14.06
C ALA A 18 -8.07 3.28 -13.51
N PHE A 19 -8.08 3.58 -12.21
CA PHE A 19 -9.13 4.37 -11.58
C PHE A 19 -9.08 5.84 -12.03
N PRO A 20 -10.24 6.50 -12.27
CA PRO A 20 -10.30 7.90 -12.68
C PRO A 20 -9.92 8.86 -11.54
N MET A 21 -8.62 8.98 -11.29
CA MET A 21 -8.00 9.92 -10.36
C MET A 21 -6.71 10.48 -10.95
N PHE A 22 -6.19 11.56 -10.35
CA PHE A 22 -4.92 12.15 -10.75
C PHE A 22 -4.19 12.75 -9.57
N PHE A 23 -2.90 13.04 -9.74
CA PHE A 23 -2.08 13.74 -8.77
C PHE A 23 -1.63 15.09 -9.34
N ALA A 24 -1.61 16.11 -8.50
CA ALA A 24 -1.16 17.44 -8.88
C ALA A 24 -0.44 18.15 -7.74
N PHE A 25 0.74 18.68 -8.06
CA PHE A 25 1.62 19.44 -7.16
C PHE A 25 1.82 20.89 -7.64
N ASP A 26 1.23 21.24 -8.78
CA ASP A 26 1.14 22.60 -9.30
C ASP A 26 -0.22 22.86 -9.98
N LYS A 27 -0.45 24.13 -10.35
CA LYS A 27 -1.71 24.57 -10.97
C LYS A 27 -1.94 23.98 -12.37
N GLN A 28 -0.87 23.71 -13.12
CA GLN A 28 -0.96 23.19 -14.47
C GLN A 28 -1.40 21.72 -14.44
N GLN A 29 -0.75 20.91 -13.60
CA GLN A 29 -1.12 19.52 -13.35
C GLN A 29 -2.57 19.41 -12.85
N PHE A 30 -2.99 20.32 -11.96
CA PHE A 30 -4.36 20.32 -11.47
C PHE A 30 -5.38 20.59 -12.60
N ALA A 31 -5.14 21.60 -13.43
CA ALA A 31 -6.02 21.92 -14.55
C ALA A 31 -6.10 20.78 -15.58
N GLU A 32 -4.98 20.10 -15.86
CA GLU A 32 -4.94 18.92 -16.73
C GLU A 32 -5.69 17.74 -16.13
N GLY A 33 -5.47 17.45 -14.85
CA GLY A 33 -6.16 16.40 -14.12
C GLY A 33 -7.68 16.59 -14.10
N MET A 34 -8.15 17.80 -13.80
CA MET A 34 -9.59 18.13 -13.85
C MET A 34 -10.18 17.85 -15.24
N ARG A 35 -9.47 18.24 -16.32
CA ARG A 35 -9.90 17.95 -17.69
C ARG A 35 -9.94 16.44 -17.99
N ARG A 36 -8.98 15.66 -17.49
CA ARG A 36 -8.98 14.19 -17.60
C ARG A 36 -10.17 13.54 -16.92
N LEU A 37 -10.70 14.16 -15.85
CA LEU A 37 -11.94 13.73 -15.19
C LEU A 37 -13.22 14.23 -15.89
N GLY A 38 -13.08 14.97 -17.01
CA GLY A 38 -14.20 15.58 -17.72
C GLY A 38 -14.75 16.84 -17.05
N LEU A 39 -13.96 17.49 -16.19
CA LEU A 39 -14.34 18.69 -15.43
C LEU A 39 -13.56 19.93 -15.89
N ARG A 40 -14.09 21.11 -15.58
CA ARG A 40 -13.33 22.36 -15.73
C ARG A 40 -12.45 22.57 -14.50
N PRO A 41 -11.31 23.27 -14.61
CA PRO A 41 -10.47 23.58 -13.45
C PRO A 41 -11.21 24.32 -12.32
N SER A 42 -12.29 25.05 -12.64
CA SER A 42 -13.12 25.76 -11.66
C SER A 42 -14.14 24.89 -10.93
N ASP A 43 -14.38 23.65 -11.36
CA ASP A 43 -15.40 22.75 -10.79
C ASP A 43 -14.91 22.05 -9.50
N MET A 44 -14.22 22.79 -8.62
CA MET A 44 -13.57 22.26 -7.42
C MET A 44 -14.54 21.63 -6.42
N ASN A 45 -15.82 22.02 -6.45
CA ASN A 45 -16.86 21.45 -5.60
C ASN A 45 -17.24 20.01 -5.99
N GLN A 46 -16.81 19.51 -7.15
CA GLN A 46 -17.13 18.17 -7.66
C GLN A 46 -16.04 17.11 -7.39
N VAL A 47 -14.91 17.51 -6.81
CA VAL A 47 -13.81 16.60 -6.48
C VAL A 47 -13.57 16.52 -4.98
N TYR A 48 -13.03 15.39 -4.55
CA TYR A 48 -12.35 15.26 -3.27
C TYR A 48 -10.84 15.31 -3.50
N ALA A 49 -10.14 15.88 -2.52
CA ALA A 49 -8.70 15.71 -2.37
C ALA A 49 -8.44 14.49 -1.48
N ILE A 50 -7.47 13.67 -1.85
CA ILE A 50 -6.90 12.64 -1.01
C ILE A 50 -5.91 13.35 -0.08
N ALA A 51 -6.25 13.40 1.20
CA ALA A 51 -5.47 14.14 2.19
C ALA A 51 -4.01 13.68 2.23
N GLY A 52 -3.07 14.64 2.20
CA GLY A 52 -1.64 14.36 2.35
C GLY A 52 -0.92 13.82 1.10
N THR A 53 -1.61 13.55 0.00
CA THR A 53 -0.98 12.91 -1.18
C THR A 53 -0.93 13.78 -2.44
N GLY A 54 -1.70 14.88 -2.48
CA GLY A 54 -1.91 15.65 -3.71
C GLY A 54 -2.81 14.95 -4.74
N GLY A 55 -3.47 13.86 -4.36
CA GLY A 55 -4.40 13.11 -5.21
C GLY A 55 -5.79 13.74 -5.26
N PHE A 56 -6.47 13.61 -6.40
CA PHE A 56 -7.83 14.12 -6.63
C PHE A 56 -8.67 13.11 -7.40
N TYR A 57 -9.96 13.03 -7.04
CA TYR A 57 -10.94 12.17 -7.72
C TYR A 57 -12.35 12.78 -7.64
N ARG A 58 -13.26 12.36 -8.50
CA ARG A 58 -14.64 12.86 -8.50
C ARG A 58 -15.39 12.39 -7.26
N LYS A 59 -16.19 13.27 -6.65
CA LYS A 59 -17.08 12.89 -5.53
C LYS A 59 -18.05 11.78 -5.91
N SER A 60 -18.50 11.76 -7.17
CA SER A 60 -19.37 10.69 -7.71
C SER A 60 -18.72 9.31 -7.72
N ASP A 61 -17.38 9.25 -7.75
CA ASP A 61 -16.63 8.01 -7.81
C ASP A 61 -16.23 7.50 -6.41
N ALA A 62 -16.50 8.27 -5.35
CA ALA A 62 -16.13 7.92 -3.97
C ALA A 62 -16.61 6.52 -3.53
N PRO A 63 -17.86 6.10 -3.80
CA PRO A 63 -18.29 4.75 -3.42
C PRO A 63 -17.44 3.65 -4.07
N LYS A 64 -17.09 3.80 -5.36
CA LYS A 64 -16.28 2.82 -6.09
C LYS A 64 -14.83 2.80 -5.60
N LEU A 65 -14.27 3.96 -5.30
CA LEU A 65 -12.93 4.08 -4.72
C LEU A 65 -12.85 3.36 -3.37
N HIS A 66 -13.84 3.60 -2.50
CA HIS A 66 -13.91 2.96 -1.18
C HIS A 66 -14.10 1.45 -1.28
N GLU A 67 -14.95 0.98 -2.19
CA GLU A 67 -15.15 -0.45 -2.46
C GLU A 67 -13.86 -1.13 -2.93
N MET A 68 -13.14 -0.51 -3.88
CA MET A 68 -11.86 -1.00 -4.39
C MET A 68 -10.83 -1.17 -3.26
N PHE A 69 -10.61 -0.13 -2.45
CA PHE A 69 -9.66 -0.20 -1.33
C PHE A 69 -10.11 -1.15 -0.21
N ALA A 70 -11.41 -1.26 0.06
CA ALA A 70 -11.93 -2.24 1.01
C ALA A 70 -11.65 -3.67 0.55
N ARG A 71 -11.85 -3.98 -0.74
CA ARG A 71 -11.47 -5.27 -1.31
C ARG A 71 -9.96 -5.50 -1.23
N HIS A 72 -9.15 -4.51 -1.59
CA HIS A 72 -7.68 -4.64 -1.50
C HIS A 72 -7.19 -4.97 -0.09
N ARG A 73 -7.75 -4.30 0.92
CA ARG A 73 -7.46 -4.59 2.32
C ARG A 73 -7.87 -6.01 2.69
N LYS A 74 -9.08 -6.43 2.30
CA LYS A 74 -9.58 -7.77 2.57
C LYS A 74 -8.68 -8.85 1.93
N GLU A 75 -8.24 -8.66 0.69
CA GLU A 75 -7.33 -9.60 0.01
C GLU A 75 -5.99 -9.74 0.78
N LEU A 76 -5.46 -8.64 1.31
CA LEU A 76 -4.26 -8.66 2.15
C LEU A 76 -4.50 -9.41 3.46
N GLU A 77 -5.60 -9.11 4.15
CA GLU A 77 -5.99 -9.77 5.40
C GLU A 77 -6.20 -11.29 5.21
N GLU A 78 -6.86 -11.70 4.13
CA GLU A 78 -7.06 -13.11 3.78
C GLU A 78 -5.74 -13.83 3.47
N ALA A 79 -4.81 -13.17 2.76
CA ALA A 79 -3.50 -13.74 2.46
C ALA A 79 -2.62 -13.87 3.71
N ILE A 80 -2.65 -12.89 4.61
CA ILE A 80 -2.01 -12.97 5.93
C ILE A 80 -2.61 -14.11 6.75
N ALA A 81 -3.94 -14.23 6.80
CA ALA A 81 -4.61 -15.28 7.56
C ALA A 81 -4.32 -16.69 7.03
N ALA A 82 -4.12 -16.84 5.72
CA ALA A 82 -3.80 -18.11 5.09
C ALA A 82 -2.37 -18.60 5.39
N ASP A 83 -1.44 -17.71 5.71
CA ASP A 83 -0.06 -18.04 6.08
C ASP A 83 0.07 -18.25 7.60
N THR A 84 -0.36 -19.41 8.08
CA THR A 84 -0.40 -19.71 9.52
C THR A 84 0.97 -19.84 10.19
N ALA A 85 2.04 -20.03 9.40
CA ALA A 85 3.40 -20.17 9.90
C ALA A 85 4.21 -18.86 9.83
N GLY A 86 3.84 -17.97 8.90
CA GLY A 86 4.52 -16.70 8.67
C GLY A 86 5.74 -16.81 7.76
N ASP A 87 6.00 -17.99 7.18
CA ASP A 87 7.21 -18.29 6.40
C ASP A 87 6.98 -18.22 4.88
N LYS A 88 5.81 -17.76 4.43
CA LYS A 88 5.43 -17.63 3.02
C LYS A 88 5.01 -16.21 2.70
N PHE A 89 3.70 -15.96 2.57
CA PHE A 89 3.16 -14.67 2.16
C PHE A 89 3.57 -13.56 3.13
N ILE A 90 3.53 -13.82 4.44
CA ILE A 90 3.89 -12.84 5.47
C ILE A 90 5.38 -12.52 5.40
N TYR A 91 6.22 -13.55 5.26
CA TYR A 91 7.66 -13.36 5.08
C TYR A 91 7.97 -12.55 3.81
N GLU A 92 7.36 -12.89 2.67
CA GLU A 92 7.53 -12.16 1.41
C GLU A 92 7.03 -10.71 1.51
N MET A 93 5.92 -10.48 2.21
CA MET A 93 5.38 -9.16 2.52
C MET A 93 6.37 -8.31 3.31
N PHE A 94 6.86 -8.80 4.45
CA PHE A 94 7.82 -8.04 5.26
C PHE A 94 9.15 -7.85 4.53
N LEU A 95 9.67 -8.88 3.85
CA LEU A 95 10.92 -8.75 3.10
C LEU A 95 10.84 -7.64 2.04
N THR A 96 9.70 -7.56 1.35
CA THR A 96 9.46 -6.54 0.32
C THR A 96 9.36 -5.15 0.95
N GLU A 97 8.51 -4.98 1.97
CA GLU A 97 8.27 -3.65 2.53
C GLU A 97 9.46 -3.13 3.36
N LEU A 98 10.16 -3.99 4.11
CA LEU A 98 11.41 -3.61 4.77
C LEU A 98 12.44 -3.10 3.77
N SER A 99 12.50 -3.70 2.57
CA SER A 99 13.40 -3.22 1.50
C SER A 99 12.93 -1.88 0.94
N ASN A 100 11.62 -1.69 0.73
CA ASN A 100 11.04 -0.43 0.26
C ASN A 100 11.25 0.73 1.24
N HIS A 101 11.31 0.43 2.54
CA HIS A 101 11.51 1.37 3.63
C HIS A 101 12.97 1.40 4.12
N GLU A 102 13.91 0.89 3.32
CA GLU A 102 15.35 0.98 3.56
C GLU A 102 15.79 0.44 4.93
N TYR A 103 15.09 -0.57 5.47
CA TYR A 103 15.35 -1.16 6.79
C TYR A 103 16.81 -1.59 6.98
N GLY A 104 17.47 -2.07 5.93
CA GLY A 104 18.89 -2.43 5.95
C GLY A 104 19.81 -1.29 6.41
N TYR A 105 19.41 -0.04 6.13
CA TYR A 105 20.13 1.16 6.55
C TYR A 105 19.57 1.76 7.83
N THR A 106 18.25 1.79 7.99
CA THR A 106 17.58 2.48 9.12
C THR A 106 17.57 1.64 10.39
N GLY A 107 17.47 0.31 10.25
CA GLY A 107 17.19 -0.61 11.35
C GLY A 107 15.81 -0.45 11.98
N ASP A 108 14.93 0.37 11.39
CA ASP A 108 13.61 0.70 11.92
C ASP A 108 12.50 0.00 11.12
N VAL A 109 11.68 -0.79 11.81
CA VAL A 109 10.54 -1.52 11.22
C VAL A 109 9.27 -0.68 11.20
N GLN A 110 9.22 0.46 11.91
CA GLN A 110 7.99 1.21 12.13
C GLN A 110 7.35 1.70 10.83
N ASP A 111 8.16 2.22 9.89
CA ASP A 111 7.66 2.66 8.57
C ASP A 111 7.00 1.52 7.80
N THR A 112 7.55 0.31 7.90
CA THR A 112 6.97 -0.90 7.29
C THR A 112 5.65 -1.30 7.96
N LEU A 113 5.59 -1.26 9.29
CA LEU A 113 4.37 -1.57 10.04
C LEU A 113 3.25 -0.57 9.73
N ASP A 114 3.59 0.72 9.67
CA ASP A 114 2.64 1.80 9.34
C ASP A 114 2.11 1.68 7.92
N ALA A 115 2.99 1.39 6.94
CA ALA A 115 2.60 1.18 5.54
C ALA A 115 1.64 -0.02 5.36
N LEU A 116 1.85 -1.08 6.15
CA LEU A 116 0.99 -2.27 6.16
C LEU A 116 -0.26 -2.11 7.06
N GLY A 117 -0.36 -1.03 7.84
CA GLY A 117 -1.43 -0.82 8.81
C GLY A 117 -1.41 -1.83 9.97
N ILE A 118 -0.24 -2.40 10.28
CA ILE A 118 -0.08 -3.39 11.34
C ILE A 118 0.11 -2.67 12.67
N THR A 119 -0.92 -2.72 13.51
CA THR A 119 -0.86 -2.16 14.86
C THR A 119 -0.18 -3.14 15.83
N PRO A 120 0.32 -2.67 16.98
CA PRO A 120 0.81 -3.55 18.04
C PRO A 120 -0.23 -4.60 18.45
N GLN A 121 -1.51 -4.23 18.55
CA GLN A 121 -2.59 -5.15 18.88
C GLN A 121 -2.78 -6.23 17.81
N TYR A 122 -2.62 -5.87 16.53
CA TYR A 122 -2.74 -6.85 15.45
C TYR A 122 -1.54 -7.81 15.44
N MET A 123 -0.33 -7.30 15.69
CA MET A 123 0.87 -8.12 15.86
C MET A 123 0.74 -9.11 17.02
N GLU A 124 0.16 -8.69 18.14
CA GLU A 124 -0.12 -9.56 19.30
C GLU A 124 -1.19 -10.62 18.98
N ALA A 125 -2.22 -10.25 18.23
CA ALA A 125 -3.32 -11.16 17.88
C ALA A 125 -2.92 -12.23 16.84
N MET A 126 -1.88 -11.98 16.05
CA MET A 126 -1.44 -12.85 14.94
C MET A 126 0.04 -13.22 15.10
N PRO A 127 0.39 -14.24 15.91
CA PRO A 127 1.77 -14.62 16.18
C PRO A 127 2.62 -14.91 14.92
N GLN A 128 1.99 -15.35 13.82
CA GLN A 128 2.64 -15.56 12.53
C GLN A 128 3.21 -14.28 11.92
N LEU A 129 2.64 -13.09 12.22
CA LEU A 129 3.19 -11.81 11.77
C LEU A 129 4.58 -11.59 12.39
N LYS A 130 4.72 -11.86 13.69
CA LYS A 130 6.02 -11.75 14.36
C LYS A 130 7.03 -12.73 13.78
N ALA A 131 6.62 -13.98 13.56
CA ALA A 131 7.49 -15.01 12.98
C ALA A 131 8.02 -14.59 11.59
N GLY A 132 7.14 -14.09 10.72
CA GLY A 132 7.54 -13.62 9.40
C GLY A 132 8.38 -12.35 9.41
N LEU A 133 8.09 -11.40 10.32
CA LEU A 133 8.90 -10.19 10.50
C LEU A 133 10.32 -10.53 10.95
N ASP A 134 10.46 -11.40 11.97
CA ASP A 134 11.78 -11.81 12.48
C ASP A 134 12.62 -12.49 11.38
N LEU A 135 12.00 -13.36 10.57
CA LEU A 135 12.65 -14.00 9.42
C LEU A 135 13.09 -12.98 8.36
N ALA A 136 12.23 -12.01 8.04
CA ALA A 136 12.52 -10.99 7.05
C ALA A 136 13.64 -10.04 7.51
N CYS A 137 13.61 -9.57 8.75
CA CYS A 137 14.66 -8.74 9.34
C CYS A 137 16.03 -9.44 9.31
N GLN A 138 16.07 -10.72 9.72
CA GLN A 138 17.30 -11.52 9.63
C GLN A 138 17.81 -11.62 8.19
N LYS A 139 16.91 -11.80 7.22
CA LYS A 139 17.28 -11.92 5.81
C LYS A 139 17.86 -10.62 5.26
N VAL A 140 17.26 -9.47 5.54
CA VAL A 140 17.73 -8.17 5.07
C VAL A 140 19.12 -7.89 5.64
N MET A 141 19.29 -8.04 6.96
CA MET A 141 20.57 -7.79 7.63
C MET A 141 21.70 -8.72 7.15
N GLN A 142 21.40 -9.96 6.77
CA GLN A 142 22.39 -10.86 6.15
C GLN A 142 22.83 -10.42 4.76
N ASN A 143 21.96 -9.73 4.01
CA ASN A 143 22.28 -9.24 2.68
C ASN A 143 23.07 -7.91 2.71
N ASP A 144 22.96 -7.14 3.80
CA ASP A 144 23.64 -5.84 3.98
C ASP A 144 24.98 -5.93 4.73
N CYS A 145 25.35 -7.10 5.28
CA CYS A 145 26.70 -7.36 5.76
C CYS A 145 27.67 -7.53 4.58
N PHE A 146 28.34 -6.45 4.20
CA PHE A 146 29.57 -6.45 3.39
C PHE A 146 30.81 -6.83 4.22
#